data_AF-A0A7S4I8I0-F1
#
_entry.id   AF-A0A7S4I8I0-F1
#
_cell.length_a   1.000
_cell.length_b   1.000
_cell.length_c   1.000
_cell.angle_alpha   90.00
_cell.angle_beta   90.00
_cell.angle_gamma   90.00
#
_symmetry.space_group_name_H-M   'P 1'
#
loop_
_entity.id
_entity.type
_entity.pdbx_description
1 polymer ?
#
loop_
_entity_poly.entity_id
_entity_poly.type
_entity_poly.pdbx_seq_one_letter_code
_entity_poly.pdbx_strand_id
1 'polypeptide(L)'
;LTRITAIVEEIVTPYRDLQYKTVVPCSHCMTRKKRSHCKAYQFSIIELASLSEQNQSQAVCQLNPSNPVSVPINQLAPDTSLKHIKHLLINSDDLILDKLIGQGTYGRVYKATYHNFTVAAK
;
A
#
# COMPACT_ATOMS: atom_id res chain seq x y z
N LEU A 1 -7.59 9.11 5.43
CA LEU A 1 -7.05 7.85 6.00
C LEU A 1 -5.58 8.03 6.36
N THR A 2 -4.72 8.37 5.41
CA THR A 2 -3.27 8.59 5.58
C THR A 2 -2.85 9.51 6.74
N ARG A 3 -3.60 10.58 7.04
CA ARG A 3 -3.31 11.45 8.20
C ARG A 3 -3.57 10.78 9.56
N ILE A 4 -4.64 9.98 9.65
CA ILE A 4 -5.03 9.33 10.92
C ILE A 4 -4.08 8.16 11.20
N THR A 5 -3.71 7.40 10.17
CA THR A 5 -2.74 6.30 10.31
C THR A 5 -1.38 6.82 10.76
N ALA A 6 -0.89 7.94 10.18
CA ALA A 6 0.36 8.57 10.60
C ALA A 6 0.35 9.00 12.08
N ILE A 7 -0.77 9.57 12.56
CA ILE A 7 -0.92 9.96 13.97
C ILE A 7 -0.89 8.72 14.87
N VAL A 8 -1.55 7.63 14.49
CA VAL A 8 -1.55 6.38 15.27
C VAL A 8 -0.15 5.79 15.32
N GLU A 9 0.58 5.76 14.20
CA GLU A 9 1.97 5.30 14.17
C GLU A 9 2.88 6.15 15.06
N GLU A 10 2.74 7.46 15.03
CA GLU A 10 3.51 8.38 15.90
C GLU A 10 3.23 8.14 17.38
N ILE A 11 1.97 7.87 17.76
CA ILE A 11 1.59 7.55 19.14
C ILE A 11 2.13 6.19 19.59
N VAL A 12 2.19 5.20 18.68
CA VAL A 12 2.62 3.83 19.01
C VAL A 12 4.15 3.70 19.02
N THR A 13 4.87 4.47 18.21
CA THR A 13 6.35 4.43 18.07
C THR A 13 7.13 4.49 19.40
N PRO A 14 6.75 5.28 20.42
CA PRO A 14 7.43 5.31 21.71
C PRO A 14 7.34 4.00 22.51
N TYR A 15 6.33 3.16 22.25
CA TYR A 15 6.10 1.91 22.97
C TYR A 15 6.86 0.76 22.32
N ARG A 16 8.15 0.65 22.65
CA ARG A 16 9.11 -0.29 22.03
C ARG A 16 8.71 -1.77 22.08
N ASP A 17 7.87 -2.17 23.04
CA ASP A 17 7.47 -3.57 23.26
C ASP A 17 6.05 -3.89 22.77
N LEU A 18 5.34 -2.92 22.18
CA LEU A 18 3.98 -3.16 21.71
C LEU A 18 3.99 -3.93 20.38
N GLN A 19 3.66 -5.21 20.43
CA GLN A 19 3.40 -5.99 19.22
C GLN A 19 1.96 -5.75 18.74
N TYR A 20 1.82 -5.11 17.59
CA TYR A 20 0.53 -4.92 16.94
C TYR A 20 0.59 -5.42 15.49
N LYS A 21 -0.58 -5.77 14.95
CA LYS A 21 -0.73 -6.20 13.56
C LYS A 21 -1.70 -5.27 12.86
N THR A 22 -1.26 -4.63 11.79
CA THR A 22 -2.11 -3.83 10.93
C THR A 22 -2.83 -4.73 9.93
N VAL A 23 -4.15 -4.70 9.94
CA VAL A 23 -5.00 -5.50 9.06
C VAL A 23 -6.10 -4.66 8.44
N VAL A 24 -6.54 -5.06 7.25
CA VAL A 24 -7.65 -4.44 6.51
C VAL A 24 -8.82 -5.43 6.45
N PRO A 25 -10.00 -5.07 6.98
CA PRO A 25 -11.17 -5.93 6.86
C PRO A 25 -11.66 -5.98 5.41
N CYS A 26 -12.04 -7.18 4.96
CA CYS A 26 -12.55 -7.41 3.63
C CYS A 26 -13.84 -6.62 3.36
N SER A 27 -13.83 -5.74 2.36
CA SER A 27 -14.99 -4.92 1.99
C SER A 27 -16.22 -5.79 1.67
N HIS A 28 -16.07 -6.88 0.91
CA HIS A 28 -17.15 -7.84 0.64
C HIS A 28 -17.81 -8.36 1.93
N CYS A 29 -17.03 -8.74 2.94
CA CYS A 29 -17.56 -9.27 4.19
C CYS A 29 -18.37 -8.20 4.95
N MET A 30 -17.91 -6.96 4.87
CA MET A 30 -18.53 -5.80 5.50
C MET A 30 -19.84 -5.41 4.82
N THR A 31 -19.92 -5.47 3.48
CA THR A 31 -21.14 -5.09 2.74
C THR A 31 -22.20 -6.18 2.75
N ARG A 32 -21.82 -7.46 2.68
CA ARG A 32 -22.80 -8.56 2.49
C ARG A 32 -23.60 -8.91 3.74
N LYS A 33 -23.28 -8.39 4.94
CA LYS A 33 -23.93 -8.83 6.18
C LYS A 33 -24.10 -7.72 7.22
N LYS A 34 -25.30 -7.67 7.82
CA LYS A 34 -25.57 -7.20 9.19
C LYS A 34 -24.82 -8.05 10.26
N ARG A 35 -23.62 -8.54 9.96
CA ARG A 35 -22.79 -9.30 10.91
C ARG A 35 -21.83 -8.33 11.56
N SER A 36 -21.71 -8.45 12.87
CA SER A 36 -20.71 -7.77 13.71
C SER A 36 -19.34 -7.74 13.03
N HIS A 37 -18.69 -6.57 13.01
CA HIS A 37 -17.36 -6.29 12.44
C HIS A 37 -16.30 -7.37 12.75
N CYS A 38 -16.45 -8.09 13.87
CA CYS A 38 -15.55 -9.14 14.35
C CYS A 38 -15.48 -10.43 13.49
N LYS A 39 -16.30 -10.59 12.45
CA LYS A 39 -16.32 -11.81 11.60
C LYS A 39 -15.88 -11.59 10.15
N ALA A 40 -15.36 -10.42 9.81
CA ALA A 40 -14.83 -10.17 8.48
C ALA A 40 -13.49 -10.89 8.28
N TYR A 41 -13.25 -11.41 7.08
CA TYR A 41 -11.89 -11.82 6.69
C TYR A 41 -10.96 -10.60 6.74
N GLN A 42 -9.73 -10.80 7.18
CA GLN A 42 -8.76 -9.74 7.40
C GLN A 42 -7.55 -9.98 6.51
N PHE A 43 -7.20 -8.99 5.69
CA PHE A 43 -5.99 -8.97 4.89
C PHE A 43 -4.87 -8.31 5.68
N SER A 44 -3.64 -8.82 5.57
CA SER A 44 -2.49 -8.07 6.09
C SER A 44 -2.05 -6.99 5.09
N ILE A 45 -1.51 -5.88 5.59
CA ILE A 45 -0.97 -4.82 4.70
C ILE A 45 0.17 -5.38 3.83
N ILE A 46 1.00 -6.26 4.38
CA ILE A 46 2.12 -6.89 3.66
C ILE A 46 1.62 -7.75 2.49
N GLU A 47 0.56 -8.52 2.71
CA GLU A 47 -0.10 -9.31 1.66
C GLU A 47 -0.62 -8.40 0.54
N LEU A 48 -1.36 -7.34 0.88
CA LEU A 48 -1.90 -6.41 -0.11
C LEU A 48 -0.79 -5.67 -0.89
N ALA A 49 0.30 -5.30 -0.22
CA ALA A 49 1.46 -4.68 -0.84
C ALA A 49 2.14 -5.64 -1.84
N SER A 50 2.38 -6.88 -1.44
CA SER A 50 3.00 -7.89 -2.31
C SER A 50 2.14 -8.20 -3.55
N LEU A 51 0.82 -8.29 -3.39
CA LEU A 51 -0.09 -8.44 -4.53
C LEU A 51 -0.02 -7.24 -5.48
N SER A 52 0.09 -6.02 -4.93
CA SER A 52 0.24 -4.80 -5.73
C SER A 52 1.57 -4.75 -6.48
N GLU A 53 2.68 -5.15 -5.85
CA GLU A 53 4.00 -5.25 -6.49
C GLU A 53 3.99 -6.26 -7.66
N GLN A 54 3.19 -7.31 -7.55
CA GLN A 54 2.99 -8.31 -8.59
C GLN A 54 1.98 -7.88 -9.68
N ASN A 55 1.57 -6.60 -9.70
CA ASN A 55 0.55 -6.05 -10.60
C ASN A 55 -0.82 -6.75 -10.51
N GLN A 56 -1.12 -7.42 -9.40
CA GLN A 56 -2.44 -7.99 -9.17
C GLN A 56 -3.39 -6.89 -8.68
N SER A 57 -4.57 -6.80 -9.28
CA SER A 57 -5.57 -5.77 -8.92
C SER A 57 -6.61 -6.26 -7.91
N GLN A 58 -6.57 -7.55 -7.55
CA GLN A 58 -7.57 -8.23 -6.74
C GLN A 58 -6.90 -9.04 -5.63
N ALA A 59 -7.50 -9.04 -4.44
CA ALA A 59 -7.17 -9.94 -3.34
C ALA A 59 -8.32 -10.94 -3.15
N VAL A 60 -8.01 -12.15 -2.68
CA VAL A 60 -9.02 -13.23 -2.55
C VAL A 60 -9.49 -13.34 -1.10
N CYS A 61 -10.77 -13.07 -0.86
CA CYS A 61 -11.41 -13.30 0.42
C CYS A 61 -11.64 -14.80 0.63
N GLN A 62 -11.05 -15.35 1.70
CA GLN A 62 -11.15 -16.77 2.05
C GLN A 62 -12.09 -17.04 3.23
N LEU A 63 -13.01 -16.12 3.57
CA LEU A 63 -13.97 -16.33 4.66
C LEU A 63 -14.80 -17.62 4.46
N ASN A 64 -15.07 -17.99 3.21
CA ASN A 64 -15.65 -19.26 2.83
C ASN A 64 -14.75 -19.95 1.79
N PRO A 65 -13.87 -20.88 2.21
CA PRO A 65 -12.92 -21.53 1.30
C PRO A 65 -13.58 -22.26 0.13
N SER A 66 -14.83 -22.73 0.29
CA SER A 66 -15.58 -23.40 -0.76
C SER A 66 -16.13 -22.46 -1.84
N ASN A 67 -16.14 -21.14 -1.59
CA ASN A 67 -16.58 -20.13 -2.55
C ASN A 67 -15.79 -18.82 -2.34
N PRO A 68 -14.51 -18.79 -2.79
CA PRO A 68 -13.65 -17.62 -2.64
C PRO A 68 -14.20 -16.44 -3.45
N VAL A 69 -14.02 -15.23 -2.93
CA VAL A 69 -14.49 -14.01 -3.61
C VAL A 69 -13.32 -13.06 -3.83
N SER A 70 -13.11 -12.66 -5.08
CA SER A 70 -12.14 -11.64 -5.44
C SER A 70 -12.65 -10.24 -5.06
N VAL A 71 -11.78 -9.45 -4.44
CA VAL A 71 -12.07 -8.10 -3.96
C VAL A 71 -11.01 -7.15 -4.51
N PRO A 72 -11.38 -6.00 -5.09
CA PRO A 72 -10.41 -5.06 -5.63
C PRO A 72 -9.48 -4.50 -4.55
N ILE A 73 -8.17 -4.56 -4.77
CA ILE A 73 -7.17 -4.06 -3.79
C ILE A 73 -7.38 -2.56 -3.54
N ASN A 74 -7.69 -1.78 -4.58
CA ASN A 74 -7.97 -0.35 -4.45
C ASN A 74 -9.15 -0.03 -3.51
N GLN A 75 -10.08 -0.97 -3.27
CA GLN A 75 -11.16 -0.78 -2.30
C GLN A 75 -10.73 -1.13 -0.88
N LEU A 76 -9.75 -2.02 -0.72
CA LEU A 76 -9.20 -2.46 0.56
C LEU A 76 -8.16 -1.48 1.07
N ALA A 77 -7.18 -1.16 0.23
CA ALA A 77 -6.07 -0.26 0.54
C ALA A 77 -5.95 0.77 -0.60
N PRO A 78 -6.73 1.86 -0.59
CA PRO A 78 -6.70 2.88 -1.64
C PRO A 78 -5.38 3.69 -1.65
N ASP A 79 -4.59 3.58 -0.60
CA ASP A 79 -3.32 4.26 -0.35
C ASP A 79 -2.09 3.48 -0.83
N THR A 80 -2.19 2.16 -1.06
CA THR A 80 -1.09 1.38 -1.67
C THR A 80 -0.76 1.82 -3.09
N SER A 81 -1.74 2.46 -3.75
CA SER A 81 -1.58 3.01 -5.09
C SER A 81 -1.82 4.52 -5.05
N LEU A 82 -0.77 5.30 -5.31
CA LEU A 82 -0.79 6.78 -5.35
C LEU A 82 -1.58 7.36 -6.55
N LYS A 83 -2.44 6.57 -7.20
CA LYS A 83 -3.27 6.94 -8.37
C LYS A 83 -4.15 8.18 -8.16
N HIS A 84 -4.45 8.53 -6.91
CA HIS A 84 -5.27 9.70 -6.58
C HIS A 84 -4.48 11.02 -6.69
N ILE A 85 -3.15 10.98 -6.77
CA ILE A 85 -2.30 12.17 -6.87
C ILE A 85 -1.99 12.46 -8.35
N LYS A 86 -3.01 12.88 -9.10
CA LYS A 86 -2.94 13.02 -10.57
C LYS A 86 -1.75 13.86 -11.09
N HIS A 87 -1.32 14.87 -10.34
CA HIS A 87 -0.23 15.78 -10.73
C HIS A 87 1.17 15.27 -10.35
N LEU A 88 1.27 14.15 -9.62
CA LEU A 88 2.54 13.49 -9.25
C LEU A 88 2.63 12.06 -9.82
N LEU A 89 1.82 11.74 -10.82
CA LEU A 89 1.96 10.47 -11.53
C LEU A 89 3.22 10.53 -12.39
N ILE A 90 4.19 9.70 -12.02
CA ILE A 90 5.44 9.53 -12.77
C ILE A 90 5.18 8.43 -13.80
N ASN A 91 5.32 8.78 -15.07
CA ASN A 91 5.40 7.79 -16.13
C ASN A 91 6.82 7.20 -16.12
N SER A 92 6.93 5.87 -16.12
CA SER A 92 8.22 5.18 -16.12
C SER A 92 9.05 5.51 -17.36
N ASP A 93 8.39 5.73 -18.50
CA ASP A 93 9.06 5.98 -19.78
C ASP A 93 9.69 7.38 -19.83
N ASP A 94 9.21 8.30 -19.00
CA ASP A 94 9.72 9.67 -18.88
C ASP A 94 10.87 9.78 -17.86
N LEU A 95 11.18 8.71 -17.12
CA LEU A 95 12.21 8.69 -16.07
C LEU A 95 13.39 7.82 -16.48
N ILE A 96 14.54 8.46 -16.74
CA ILE A 96 15.79 7.77 -17.07
C ILE A 96 16.72 7.88 -15.86
N LEU A 97 16.96 6.75 -15.18
CA LEU A 97 17.96 6.67 -14.11
C LEU A 97 19.37 6.61 -14.71
N ASP A 98 20.28 7.42 -14.17
CA ASP A 98 21.70 7.49 -14.54
C ASP A 98 22.54 6.89 -13.39
N LYS A 99 23.53 7.62 -12.88
CA LYS A 99 24.46 7.13 -11.84
C LYS A 99 23.94 7.33 -10.42
N LEU A 100 24.38 6.46 -9.52
CA LEU A 100 24.23 6.63 -8.08
C LEU A 100 24.97 7.90 -7.61
N ILE A 101 24.27 8.77 -6.88
CA ILE A 101 24.83 10.01 -6.30
C ILE A 101 24.85 10.01 -4.78
N GLY A 102 24.14 9.09 -4.12
CA GLY A 102 24.17 8.97 -2.68
C GLY A 102 23.50 7.70 -2.16
N GLN A 103 23.71 7.40 -0.88
CA GLN A 103 23.04 6.31 -0.18
C GLN A 103 22.71 6.76 1.24
N GLY A 104 21.52 6.40 1.72
CA GLY A 104 21.06 6.64 3.08
C GLY A 104 20.37 5.41 3.66
N THR A 105 19.85 5.55 4.88
CA THR A 105 19.14 4.50 5.61
C THR A 105 17.91 3.96 4.88
N TYR A 106 17.27 4.81 4.07
CA TYR A 106 16.03 4.50 3.37
C TYR A 106 16.23 4.13 1.89
N GLY A 107 17.48 3.94 1.43
CA GLY A 107 17.76 3.54 0.06
C GLY A 107 18.88 4.31 -0.63
N ARG A 108 18.92 4.18 -1.95
CA ARG A 108 19.92 4.75 -2.84
C ARG A 108 19.34 5.95 -3.58
N VAL A 109 20.15 6.98 -3.78
CA VAL A 109 19.76 8.18 -4.53
C VAL A 109 20.52 8.21 -5.84
N TYR A 110 19.80 8.27 -6.95
CA TYR A 110 20.34 8.30 -8.31
C TYR A 110 20.17 9.69 -8.92
N LYS A 111 21.13 10.09 -9.76
CA LYS A 111 20.89 11.14 -10.75
C LYS A 111 19.93 10.57 -11.78
N ALA A 112 18.93 11.34 -12.19
CA ALA A 112 17.99 10.92 -13.21
C ALA A 112 17.62 12.09 -14.13
N THR A 113 17.06 11.79 -15.29
CA THR A 113 16.42 12.75 -16.17
C THR A 113 14.92 12.48 -16.16
N TYR A 114 14.13 13.51 -15.83
CA TYR A 114 12.66 13.47 -15.87
C TYR A 114 12.16 14.66 -16.69
N HIS A 115 11.43 14.40 -17.78
CA HIS A 115 10.99 15.42 -18.75
C HIS A 115 12.13 16.38 -19.19
N ASN A 116 13.30 15.83 -19.53
CA ASN A 116 14.53 16.58 -19.88
C ASN A 116 15.16 17.42 -18.75
N PHE A 117 14.65 17.35 -17.52
CA PHE A 117 15.27 17.97 -16.35
C PHE A 117 16.13 16.98 -15.60
N THR A 118 17.32 17.41 -15.19
CA THR A 118 18.15 16.62 -14.27
C THR A 118 17.55 16.71 -12.86
N VAL A 119 17.25 15.56 -12.27
CA VAL A 119 16.64 15.42 -10.94
C VAL A 119 17.41 14.39 -10.10
N ALA A 120 17.15 14.38 -8.79
CA ALA A 120 17.55 13.30 -7.90
C ALA A 120 16.34 12.38 -7.67
N ALA A 121 16.52 11.08 -7.91
CA ALA A 121 15.51 10.05 -7.68
C ALA A 121 15.94 9.16 -6.51
N LYS A 122 15.02 8.88 -5.58
CA LYS A 122 15.22 8.01 -4.43
C LYS A 122 14.24 6.85 -4.49
#